data_AF-A0A8T6XDM8-F1
#
_entry.id   AF-A0A8T6XDM8-F1
#
_cell.length_a   1.000
_cell.length_b   1.000
_cell.length_c   1.000
_cell.angle_alpha   90.00
_cell.angle_beta   90.00
_cell.angle_gamma   90.00
#
_symmetry.space_group_name_H-M   'P 1'
#
loop_
_entity.id
_entity.type
_entity.pdbx_description
1 polymer ?
#
loop_
_entity_poly.entity_id
_entity_poly.type
_entity_poly.pdbx_seq_one_letter_code
_entity_poly.pdbx_strand_id
1 'polypeptide(L)'
;ETEGSIILSISPDRGFHDGDNLVLWATVDGLGEAWDCFCIDERDLPVRDLDRGGTDDLTEVDGSLLSGMTTVELRRPLVTGDPYDKPFPEEGSIYLTWAVMDSPGTSGGMVASGTEVLSLDGSPFPPPITPSQAVDGVVEEDEYANMASFGDGHYVLYWEVDGGDARFAIVAETDGWVALGIEPSRRMLEADMWFGWYAEPTGAGALDAYSVGDFGPHPPDVTLGGTSNILEYNVGEASGRTTFEFVRRLDTGDNRDKALPSEGAVTIVWATSISDVYSVKHDIKGTGSILMEGGAPPPPGGGEGIDGVVEDGEYDFDARFAGGDYRLYWKVVGDDLQIAIRARTEGWVSLGIDPEDRMQGADMVIGWVEDGTPVVHDAYATGPTGPHPPDVG
;
A
#
# COMPACT_ATOMS: atom_id res chain seq x y z
N GLU A 1 7.64 21.76 -10.44
CA GLU A 1 8.04 23.10 -10.90
C GLU A 1 9.26 22.98 -11.80
N THR A 2 9.08 22.97 -13.12
CA THR A 2 10.19 22.98 -14.09
C THR A 2 9.82 23.89 -15.25
N GLU A 3 10.79 24.65 -15.78
CA GLU A 3 10.65 25.40 -17.04
C GLU A 3 10.91 24.50 -18.27
N GLY A 4 10.82 23.17 -18.09
CA GLY A 4 11.14 22.18 -19.12
C GLY A 4 9.92 21.62 -19.83
N SER A 5 10.11 20.53 -20.55
CA SER A 5 9.05 19.86 -21.30
C SER A 5 8.30 18.78 -20.51
N ILE A 6 7.08 18.55 -20.95
CA ILE A 6 6.26 17.39 -20.61
C ILE A 6 6.33 16.47 -21.83
N ILE A 7 6.78 15.24 -21.61
CA ILE A 7 6.68 14.17 -22.60
C ILE A 7 5.54 13.27 -22.13
N LEU A 8 4.59 13.02 -23.02
CA LEU A 8 3.41 12.22 -22.77
C LEU A 8 3.35 11.09 -23.78
N SER A 9 2.92 9.91 -23.36
CA SER A 9 2.52 8.82 -24.22
C SER A 9 1.14 8.38 -23.79
N ILE A 10 0.20 8.40 -24.71
CA ILE A 10 -1.19 8.05 -24.48
C ILE A 10 -1.51 6.86 -25.37
N SER A 11 -1.83 5.72 -24.78
CA SER A 11 -1.96 4.48 -25.55
C SER A 11 -2.91 3.48 -24.89
N PRO A 12 -3.68 2.69 -25.67
CA PRO A 12 -4.40 1.53 -25.14
C PRO A 12 -3.46 0.45 -24.58
N ASP A 13 -2.21 0.42 -25.04
CA ASP A 13 -1.17 -0.51 -24.60
C ASP A 13 -0.13 0.19 -23.72
N ARG A 14 0.47 -0.57 -22.80
CA ARG A 14 1.51 -0.06 -21.90
C ARG A 14 2.82 0.28 -22.63
N GLY A 15 3.40 1.43 -22.28
CA GLY A 15 4.74 1.85 -22.69
C GLY A 15 4.75 3.00 -23.70
N PHE A 16 5.96 3.50 -24.01
CA PHE A 16 6.15 4.57 -25.01
C PHE A 16 6.16 4.07 -26.45
N HIS A 17 6.53 2.79 -26.66
CA HIS A 17 6.66 2.20 -27.99
C HIS A 17 5.29 2.02 -28.64
N ASP A 18 5.19 2.37 -29.91
CA ASP A 18 3.92 2.32 -30.68
C ASP A 18 2.76 3.12 -30.06
N GLY A 19 3.01 3.97 -29.06
CA GLY A 19 2.02 4.87 -28.48
C GLY A 19 1.92 6.18 -29.29
N ASP A 20 0.81 6.90 -29.13
CA ASP A 20 0.76 8.30 -29.53
C ASP A 20 1.53 9.10 -28.48
N ASN A 21 2.58 9.79 -28.92
CA ASN A 21 3.50 10.51 -28.05
C ASN A 21 3.41 12.01 -28.29
N LEU A 22 3.40 12.79 -27.23
CA LEU A 22 3.37 14.25 -27.31
C LEU A 22 4.59 14.82 -26.60
N VAL A 23 5.25 15.80 -27.22
CA VAL A 23 6.28 16.62 -26.57
C VAL A 23 5.77 18.05 -26.48
N LEU A 24 5.58 18.53 -25.27
CA LEU A 24 4.86 19.77 -25.00
C LEU A 24 5.69 20.65 -24.05
N TRP A 25 5.76 21.96 -24.30
CA TRP A 25 6.22 22.90 -23.29
C TRP A 25 5.59 24.27 -23.47
N ALA A 26 5.50 25.03 -22.38
CA ALA A 26 5.07 26.41 -22.38
C ALA A 26 6.20 27.35 -21.96
N THR A 27 6.03 28.62 -22.30
CA THR A 27 6.89 29.72 -21.90
C THR A 27 6.07 30.76 -21.14
N VAL A 28 6.75 31.76 -20.57
CA VAL A 28 6.06 32.88 -19.90
C VAL A 28 5.16 33.70 -20.84
N ASP A 29 5.39 33.60 -22.16
CA ASP A 29 4.65 34.32 -23.20
C ASP A 29 3.52 33.49 -23.85
N GLY A 30 3.27 32.26 -23.35
CA GLY A 30 2.27 31.33 -23.89
C GLY A 30 2.87 29.97 -24.27
N LEU A 31 2.16 29.19 -25.09
CA LEU A 31 2.66 27.90 -25.59
C LEU A 31 4.05 28.07 -26.24
N GLY A 32 4.99 27.20 -25.88
CA GLY A 32 6.31 27.14 -26.50
C GLY A 32 6.21 26.41 -27.82
N GLU A 33 6.17 25.07 -27.76
CA GLU A 33 5.74 24.23 -28.86
C GLU A 33 4.98 23.01 -28.34
N ALA A 34 4.22 22.39 -29.23
CA ALA A 34 3.59 21.10 -29.04
C ALA A 34 3.87 20.25 -30.26
N TRP A 35 4.41 19.07 -30.05
CA TRP A 35 4.76 18.14 -31.11
C TRP A 35 3.93 16.89 -30.97
N ASP A 36 3.22 16.57 -32.04
CA ASP A 36 2.68 15.25 -32.28
C ASP A 36 3.79 14.31 -32.76
N CYS A 37 4.00 13.23 -32.02
CA CYS A 37 5.18 12.39 -32.11
C CYS A 37 4.85 10.90 -31.94
N PHE A 38 5.84 10.09 -32.27
CA PHE A 38 5.86 8.68 -31.95
C PHE A 38 7.25 8.20 -31.54
N CYS A 39 7.29 7.05 -30.88
CA CYS A 39 8.51 6.31 -30.54
C CYS A 39 8.48 4.93 -31.20
N ILE A 40 9.54 4.62 -31.97
CA ILE A 40 9.68 3.33 -32.65
C ILE A 40 10.01 2.21 -31.66
N ASP A 41 10.75 2.53 -30.60
CA ASP A 41 11.21 1.60 -29.58
C ASP A 41 11.19 2.29 -28.21
N GLU A 42 11.17 1.51 -27.13
CA GLU A 42 11.09 1.94 -25.73
C GLU A 42 12.26 2.84 -25.28
N ARG A 43 13.33 2.92 -26.08
CA ARG A 43 14.56 3.66 -25.77
C ARG A 43 14.83 4.82 -26.71
N ASP A 44 13.99 5.00 -27.73
CA ASP A 44 14.15 6.10 -28.67
C ASP A 44 13.53 7.38 -28.11
N LEU A 45 14.11 8.52 -28.50
CA LEU A 45 13.50 9.81 -28.24
C LEU A 45 12.28 9.97 -29.16
N PRO A 46 11.23 10.68 -28.71
CA PRO A 46 10.08 11.00 -29.56
C PRO A 46 10.53 11.70 -30.86
N VAL A 47 9.97 11.27 -31.99
CA VAL A 47 10.18 11.85 -33.32
C VAL A 47 8.84 12.35 -33.84
N ARG A 48 8.82 13.53 -34.47
CA ARG A 48 7.59 14.10 -35.03
C ARG A 48 7.02 13.21 -36.13
N ASP A 49 5.70 13.06 -36.15
CA ASP A 49 4.98 12.21 -37.11
C ASP A 49 5.13 12.72 -38.54
N LEU A 50 5.06 14.05 -38.70
CA LEU A 50 5.33 14.75 -39.95
C LEU A 50 6.70 14.40 -40.56
N ASP A 51 7.74 14.20 -39.74
CA ASP A 51 9.09 13.87 -40.22
C ASP A 51 9.18 12.44 -40.77
N ARG A 52 8.14 11.62 -40.55
CA ARG A 52 8.02 10.24 -41.01
C ARG A 52 6.82 10.01 -41.91
N GLY A 53 6.16 11.08 -42.36
CA GLY A 53 5.06 11.00 -43.32
C GLY A 53 3.69 10.71 -42.70
N GLY A 54 3.55 10.93 -41.39
CA GLY A 54 2.26 11.05 -40.71
C GLY A 54 1.70 12.48 -40.78
N THR A 55 0.78 12.80 -39.89
CA THR A 55 0.06 14.05 -39.72
C THR A 55 0.41 14.71 -38.39
N ASP A 56 -0.19 15.87 -38.14
CA ASP A 56 -0.18 16.52 -36.83
C ASP A 56 -1.65 16.60 -36.44
N ASP A 57 -2.03 15.79 -35.45
CA ASP A 57 -3.40 15.48 -35.08
C ASP A 57 -3.87 16.28 -33.86
N LEU A 58 -3.04 17.21 -33.39
CA LEU A 58 -3.42 18.23 -32.43
C LEU A 58 -4.29 19.32 -33.08
N THR A 59 -5.57 19.35 -32.70
CA THR A 59 -6.57 20.25 -33.28
C THR A 59 -6.70 21.60 -32.57
N GLU A 60 -6.42 21.63 -31.27
CA GLU A 60 -6.33 22.84 -30.45
C GLU A 60 -5.21 22.64 -29.45
N VAL A 61 -4.35 23.64 -29.23
CA VAL A 61 -3.33 23.62 -28.17
C VAL A 61 -3.12 25.04 -27.65
N ASP A 62 -3.02 25.18 -26.33
CA ASP A 62 -2.50 26.37 -25.67
C ASP A 62 -1.68 25.99 -24.42
N GLY A 63 -0.93 26.93 -23.86
CA GLY A 63 -0.15 26.67 -22.66
C GLY A 63 0.36 27.92 -21.99
N SER A 64 0.74 27.80 -20.73
CA SER A 64 1.34 28.89 -19.95
C SER A 64 2.38 28.37 -18.97
N LEU A 65 3.41 29.18 -18.71
CA LEU A 65 4.34 28.98 -17.60
C LEU A 65 4.09 30.08 -16.57
N LEU A 66 3.38 29.74 -15.49
CA LEU A 66 3.06 30.66 -14.41
C LEU A 66 3.62 30.15 -13.08
N SER A 67 4.39 30.99 -12.39
CA SER A 67 4.97 30.66 -11.07
C SER A 67 5.74 29.32 -11.06
N GLY A 68 6.47 29.01 -12.14
CA GLY A 68 7.25 27.78 -12.27
C GLY A 68 6.43 26.52 -12.60
N MET A 69 5.13 26.67 -12.91
CA MET A 69 4.26 25.59 -13.37
C MET A 69 3.96 25.73 -14.86
N THR A 70 4.36 24.73 -15.64
CA THR A 70 3.95 24.57 -17.03
C THR A 70 2.56 23.94 -17.07
N THR A 71 1.60 24.62 -17.68
CA THR A 71 0.26 24.12 -17.98
C THR A 71 0.09 24.05 -19.49
N VAL A 72 -0.43 22.94 -20.00
CA VAL A 72 -0.75 22.75 -21.41
C VAL A 72 -2.18 22.22 -21.51
N GLU A 73 -2.97 22.80 -22.40
CA GLU A 73 -4.31 22.35 -22.76
C GLU A 73 -4.30 21.96 -24.23
N LEU A 74 -4.90 20.82 -24.59
CA LEU A 74 -4.91 20.34 -25.96
C LEU A 74 -6.20 19.59 -26.33
N ARG A 75 -6.45 19.46 -27.64
CA ARG A 75 -7.52 18.65 -28.21
C ARG A 75 -6.99 17.77 -29.34
N ARG A 76 -7.34 16.49 -29.28
CA ARG A 76 -6.98 15.44 -30.24
C ARG A 76 -8.20 14.54 -30.51
N PRO A 77 -8.48 14.11 -31.75
CA PRO A 77 -9.50 13.10 -32.03
C PRO A 77 -9.20 11.74 -31.34
N LEU A 78 -10.23 10.97 -30.96
CA LEU A 78 -10.02 9.60 -30.44
C LEU A 78 -9.40 8.67 -31.50
N VAL A 79 -9.78 8.88 -32.77
CA VAL A 79 -9.25 8.18 -33.94
C VAL A 79 -8.78 9.24 -34.94
N THR A 80 -7.48 9.30 -35.16
CA THR A 80 -6.81 10.27 -36.05
C THR A 80 -6.73 9.72 -37.48
N GLY A 81 -6.46 8.42 -37.60
CA GLY A 81 -6.21 7.75 -38.88
C GLY A 81 -4.75 7.86 -39.34
N ASP A 82 -3.90 8.44 -38.50
CA ASP A 82 -2.45 8.47 -38.70
C ASP A 82 -1.85 7.06 -38.54
N PRO A 83 -0.89 6.63 -39.39
CA PRO A 83 -0.21 5.34 -39.26
C PRO A 83 0.66 5.17 -38.00
N TYR A 84 1.01 6.25 -37.29
CA TYR A 84 1.83 6.28 -36.09
C TYR A 84 1.00 6.40 -34.80
N ASP A 85 -0.29 6.71 -34.93
CA ASP A 85 -1.22 6.78 -33.81
C ASP A 85 -1.99 5.48 -33.56
N LYS A 86 -2.22 5.21 -32.27
CA LYS A 86 -3.21 4.22 -31.85
C LYS A 86 -4.59 4.88 -31.66
N PRO A 87 -5.66 4.26 -32.21
CA PRO A 87 -7.01 4.69 -31.89
C PRO A 87 -7.30 4.43 -30.41
N PHE A 88 -7.86 5.43 -29.74
CA PHE A 88 -8.33 5.26 -28.37
C PHE A 88 -9.67 4.55 -28.37
N PRO A 89 -9.93 3.70 -27.35
CA PRO A 89 -11.23 3.08 -27.22
C PRO A 89 -12.30 4.15 -26.92
N GLU A 90 -13.55 3.91 -27.32
CA GLU A 90 -14.67 4.82 -27.00
C GLU A 90 -15.07 4.73 -25.51
N GLU A 91 -14.78 3.60 -24.87
CA GLU A 91 -15.05 3.30 -23.46
C GLU A 91 -13.89 2.48 -22.86
N GLY A 92 -13.71 2.53 -21.55
CA GLY A 92 -12.66 1.80 -20.83
C GLY A 92 -11.46 2.69 -20.47
N SER A 93 -10.28 2.08 -20.39
CA SER A 93 -9.08 2.73 -19.89
C SER A 93 -7.91 2.72 -20.87
N ILE A 94 -7.00 3.67 -20.66
CA ILE A 94 -5.76 3.87 -21.42
C ILE A 94 -4.58 3.97 -20.47
N TYR A 95 -3.40 3.64 -20.95
CA TYR A 95 -2.14 3.92 -20.28
C TYR A 95 -1.68 5.34 -20.60
N LEU A 96 -1.29 6.05 -19.55
CA LEU A 96 -0.67 7.36 -19.62
C LEU A 96 0.76 7.24 -19.09
N THR A 97 1.74 7.24 -19.97
CA THR A 97 3.15 7.33 -19.56
C THR A 97 3.61 8.77 -19.69
N TRP A 98 4.26 9.30 -18.67
CA TRP A 98 4.66 10.69 -18.65
C TRP A 98 6.08 10.85 -18.13
N ALA A 99 6.75 11.89 -18.61
CA ALA A 99 8.04 12.34 -18.10
C ALA A 99 8.09 13.87 -18.08
N VAL A 100 8.71 14.42 -17.04
CA VAL A 100 8.99 15.84 -16.91
C VAL A 100 10.49 16.04 -17.06
N MET A 101 10.88 16.89 -18.00
CA MET A 101 12.27 17.27 -18.23
C MET A 101 12.59 18.61 -17.58
N ASP A 102 13.87 18.85 -17.29
CA ASP A 102 14.36 20.12 -16.74
C ASP A 102 14.65 21.19 -17.80
N SER A 103 14.49 20.85 -19.08
CA SER A 103 14.79 21.71 -20.22
C SER A 103 13.71 21.55 -21.32
N PRO A 104 13.44 22.58 -22.14
CA PRO A 104 12.50 22.48 -23.26
C PRO A 104 12.90 21.46 -24.34
N GLY A 105 11.90 20.92 -25.04
CA GLY A 105 12.08 19.91 -26.09
C GLY A 105 12.43 18.52 -25.54
N THR A 106 13.25 17.75 -26.27
CA THR A 106 13.67 16.40 -25.84
C THR A 106 15.08 16.36 -25.23
N SER A 107 15.72 17.53 -25.11
CA SER A 107 17.00 17.68 -24.42
C SER A 107 16.78 17.93 -22.93
N GLY A 108 17.64 17.43 -22.06
CA GLY A 108 17.58 17.72 -20.62
C GLY A 108 17.71 16.47 -19.74
N GLY A 109 17.76 16.69 -18.44
CA GLY A 109 17.63 15.63 -17.44
C GLY A 109 16.16 15.34 -17.14
N MET A 110 15.82 14.06 -16.95
CA MET A 110 14.51 13.65 -16.47
C MET A 110 14.38 14.00 -14.99
N VAL A 111 13.37 14.79 -14.64
CA VAL A 111 13.07 15.23 -13.27
C VAL A 111 12.15 14.23 -12.58
N ALA A 112 11.14 13.76 -13.30
CA ALA A 112 10.19 12.77 -12.82
C ALA A 112 9.58 12.02 -14.02
N SER A 113 9.10 10.80 -13.77
CA SER A 113 8.39 10.01 -14.75
C SER A 113 7.49 8.99 -14.07
N GLY A 114 6.46 8.53 -14.76
CA GLY A 114 5.57 7.49 -14.29
C GLY A 114 4.71 6.92 -15.40
N THR A 115 4.00 5.84 -15.08
CA THR A 115 2.93 5.28 -15.91
C THR A 115 1.70 5.14 -15.04
N GLU A 116 0.58 5.66 -15.52
CA GLU A 116 -0.72 5.60 -14.87
C GLU A 116 -1.73 4.92 -15.79
N VAL A 117 -2.85 4.48 -15.23
CA VAL A 117 -4.03 4.05 -16.01
C VAL A 117 -5.14 5.07 -15.78
N LEU A 118 -5.73 5.54 -16.87
CA LEU A 118 -6.81 6.51 -16.86
C LEU A 118 -8.04 5.89 -17.51
N SER A 119 -9.17 5.84 -16.79
CA SER A 119 -10.47 5.53 -17.40
C SER A 119 -11.00 6.76 -18.13
N LEU A 120 -11.43 6.61 -19.38
CA LEU A 120 -11.88 7.72 -20.23
C LEU A 120 -13.19 8.36 -19.76
N ASP A 121 -13.99 7.64 -18.97
CA ASP A 121 -15.19 8.15 -18.30
C ASP A 121 -14.89 8.83 -16.96
N GLY A 122 -13.62 8.87 -16.54
CA GLY A 122 -13.17 9.41 -15.26
C GLY A 122 -13.42 8.50 -14.06
N SER A 123 -13.93 7.27 -14.27
CA SER A 123 -14.10 6.29 -13.20
C SER A 123 -12.75 5.80 -12.65
N PRO A 124 -12.69 5.31 -11.40
CA PRO A 124 -11.47 4.73 -10.87
C PRO A 124 -11.10 3.45 -11.66
N PHE A 125 -9.81 3.08 -11.59
CA PHE A 125 -9.32 1.82 -12.15
C PHE A 125 -8.87 0.89 -11.01
N PRO A 126 -9.34 -0.38 -10.96
CA PRO A 126 -10.25 -1.01 -11.91
C PRO A 126 -11.66 -0.39 -11.89
N PRO A 127 -12.41 -0.47 -13.01
CA PRO A 127 -13.77 0.05 -13.09
C PRO A 127 -14.63 -0.47 -11.93
N PRO A 128 -15.62 0.32 -11.45
CA PRO A 128 -16.51 -0.10 -10.38
C PRO A 128 -17.14 -1.45 -10.69
N ILE A 129 -16.84 -2.43 -9.83
CA ILE A 129 -17.50 -3.73 -9.85
C ILE A 129 -18.76 -3.56 -9.02
N THR A 130 -19.91 -4.05 -9.48
CA THR A 130 -21.12 -4.05 -8.63
C THR A 130 -20.87 -5.04 -7.49
N PRO A 131 -20.71 -4.56 -6.24
CA PRO A 131 -20.36 -5.46 -5.15
C PRO A 131 -21.57 -6.29 -4.73
N SER A 132 -21.31 -7.43 -4.09
CA SER A 132 -22.35 -8.15 -3.35
C SER A 132 -22.84 -7.33 -2.16
N GLN A 133 -23.96 -7.75 -1.55
CA GLN A 133 -24.46 -7.12 -0.32
C GLN A 133 -23.50 -7.25 0.88
N ALA A 134 -22.47 -8.09 0.77
CA ALA A 134 -21.51 -8.31 1.85
C ALA A 134 -20.21 -7.49 1.68
N VAL A 135 -20.14 -6.64 0.65
CA VAL A 135 -19.03 -5.70 0.39
C VAL A 135 -19.69 -4.35 0.12
N ASP A 136 -20.37 -3.79 1.12
CA ASP A 136 -21.27 -2.64 0.96
C ASP A 136 -20.67 -1.29 1.39
N GLY A 137 -19.42 -1.30 1.86
CA GLY A 137 -18.68 -0.14 2.37
C GLY A 137 -18.96 0.14 3.85
N VAL A 138 -19.59 -0.78 4.58
CA VAL A 138 -19.89 -0.65 6.00
C VAL A 138 -19.62 -1.98 6.69
N VAL A 139 -18.77 -1.97 7.74
CA VAL A 139 -18.54 -3.17 8.54
C VAL A 139 -19.57 -3.25 9.68
N GLU A 140 -20.42 -4.28 9.66
CA GLU A 140 -21.36 -4.60 10.74
C GLU A 140 -20.75 -5.54 11.80
N GLU A 141 -21.44 -5.66 12.94
CA GLU A 141 -21.05 -6.62 13.99
C GLU A 141 -21.14 -8.06 13.45
N ASP A 142 -20.10 -8.87 13.72
CA ASP A 142 -19.97 -10.26 13.28
C ASP A 142 -19.95 -10.49 11.75
N GLU A 143 -19.74 -9.44 10.94
CA GLU A 143 -19.63 -9.58 9.47
C GLU A 143 -18.38 -10.33 9.04
N TYR A 144 -17.28 -10.12 9.75
CA TYR A 144 -16.00 -10.78 9.52
C TYR A 144 -15.64 -11.66 10.72
N ALA A 145 -15.09 -12.85 10.43
CA ALA A 145 -14.65 -13.78 11.46
C ALA A 145 -13.48 -13.24 12.31
N ASN A 146 -12.61 -12.43 11.70
CA ASN A 146 -11.37 -11.97 12.33
C ASN A 146 -11.22 -10.45 12.29
N MET A 147 -10.50 -9.92 13.28
CA MET A 147 -10.20 -8.50 13.43
C MET A 147 -8.85 -8.29 14.13
N ALA A 148 -8.12 -7.25 13.73
CA ALA A 148 -6.95 -6.72 14.42
C ALA A 148 -6.96 -5.18 14.36
N SER A 149 -6.48 -4.54 15.42
CA SER A 149 -6.43 -3.09 15.54
C SER A 149 -4.99 -2.59 15.61
N PHE A 150 -4.71 -1.51 14.89
CA PHE A 150 -3.41 -0.89 14.75
C PHE A 150 -3.50 0.63 14.98
N GLY A 151 -2.36 1.24 15.36
CA GLY A 151 -2.28 2.69 15.55
C GLY A 151 -3.22 3.22 16.64
N ASP A 152 -3.28 2.55 17.80
CA ASP A 152 -4.16 2.92 18.91
C ASP A 152 -5.66 2.98 18.56
N GLY A 153 -6.10 2.13 17.63
CA GLY A 153 -7.49 2.10 17.16
C GLY A 153 -7.76 2.93 15.90
N HIS A 154 -6.76 3.66 15.41
CA HIS A 154 -6.85 4.45 14.19
C HIS A 154 -7.18 3.61 12.96
N TYR A 155 -6.70 2.37 12.91
CA TYR A 155 -6.84 1.47 11.77
C TYR A 155 -7.27 0.10 12.27
N VAL A 156 -8.44 -0.38 11.85
CA VAL A 156 -8.94 -1.70 12.19
C VAL A 156 -9.06 -2.52 10.90
N LEU A 157 -8.34 -3.64 10.86
CA LEU A 157 -8.38 -4.61 9.76
C LEU A 157 -9.28 -5.76 10.17
N TYR A 158 -10.22 -6.11 9.31
CA TYR A 158 -11.09 -7.27 9.41
C TYR A 158 -10.79 -8.20 8.24
N TRP A 159 -10.90 -9.51 8.48
CA TRP A 159 -10.72 -10.48 7.40
C TRP A 159 -11.44 -11.80 7.68
N GLU A 160 -11.69 -12.53 6.60
CA GLU A 160 -12.08 -13.93 6.63
C GLU A 160 -11.59 -14.65 5.38
N VAL A 161 -11.47 -15.97 5.47
CA VAL A 161 -11.15 -16.85 4.34
C VAL A 161 -12.39 -17.68 4.03
N ASP A 162 -12.92 -17.53 2.81
CA ASP A 162 -14.00 -18.37 2.29
C ASP A 162 -13.52 -19.17 1.08
N GLY A 163 -13.27 -20.46 1.30
CA GLY A 163 -12.78 -21.35 0.26
C GLY A 163 -11.41 -20.94 -0.28
N GLY A 164 -11.39 -20.40 -1.50
CA GLY A 164 -10.16 -19.97 -2.19
C GLY A 164 -9.94 -18.46 -2.16
N ASP A 165 -10.82 -17.70 -1.52
CA ASP A 165 -10.83 -16.24 -1.53
C ASP A 165 -10.64 -15.69 -0.11
N ALA A 166 -9.95 -14.56 -0.02
CA ALA A 166 -9.85 -13.75 1.18
C ALA A 166 -10.71 -12.50 1.01
N ARG A 167 -11.50 -12.20 2.04
CA ARG A 167 -12.32 -11.00 2.14
C ARG A 167 -11.71 -10.12 3.22
N PHE A 168 -11.46 -8.86 2.91
CA PHE A 168 -10.87 -7.89 3.83
C PHE A 168 -11.80 -6.70 3.99
N ALA A 169 -11.79 -6.10 5.17
CA ALA A 169 -12.30 -4.75 5.39
C ALA A 169 -11.34 -3.93 6.25
N ILE A 170 -11.24 -2.64 5.94
CA ILE A 170 -10.41 -1.68 6.65
C ILE A 170 -11.33 -0.56 7.11
N VAL A 171 -11.38 -0.31 8.42
CA VAL A 171 -12.06 0.87 8.99
C VAL A 171 -11.00 1.76 9.61
N ALA A 172 -10.81 2.97 9.09
CA ALA A 172 -9.79 3.87 9.60
C ALA A 172 -10.25 5.32 9.78
N GLU A 173 -9.65 6.04 10.72
CA GLU A 173 -9.96 7.44 11.04
C GLU A 173 -9.34 8.41 10.03
N THR A 174 -9.91 8.48 8.83
CA THR A 174 -9.56 9.44 7.78
C THR A 174 -10.77 9.75 6.89
N ASP A 175 -10.70 10.84 6.13
CA ASP A 175 -11.64 11.22 5.06
C ASP A 175 -10.95 11.11 3.68
N GLY A 176 -10.13 10.08 3.50
CA GLY A 176 -9.27 9.94 2.33
C GLY A 176 -8.86 8.49 2.13
N TRP A 177 -7.77 8.24 1.40
CA TRP A 177 -7.43 6.87 1.09
C TRP A 177 -6.92 6.07 2.31
N VAL A 178 -7.23 4.78 2.32
CA VAL A 178 -6.67 3.75 3.22
C VAL A 178 -5.95 2.68 2.39
N ALA A 179 -4.92 2.06 2.95
CA ALA A 179 -4.16 1.02 2.25
C ALA A 179 -3.69 -0.11 3.16
N LEU A 180 -3.69 -1.31 2.59
CA LEU A 180 -3.08 -2.52 3.14
C LEU A 180 -2.02 -3.02 2.15
N GLY A 181 -0.82 -3.32 2.64
CA GLY A 181 0.19 -4.07 1.91
C GLY A 181 0.63 -5.31 2.66
N ILE A 182 1.01 -6.35 1.95
CA ILE A 182 1.42 -7.64 2.54
C ILE A 182 2.82 -8.07 2.10
N GLU A 183 3.48 -8.83 2.98
CA GLU A 183 4.76 -9.49 2.74
C GLU A 183 5.84 -8.60 2.07
N PRO A 184 6.07 -7.37 2.56
CA PRO A 184 7.22 -6.59 2.09
C PRO A 184 8.52 -7.33 2.45
N SER A 185 9.47 -7.36 1.52
CA SER A 185 10.80 -7.92 1.83
C SER A 185 11.65 -6.97 2.66
N ARG A 186 11.39 -5.66 2.57
CA ARG A 186 12.02 -4.62 3.39
C ARG A 186 11.26 -3.30 3.29
N ARG A 187 10.83 -2.71 4.41
CA ARG A 187 9.98 -1.50 4.41
C ARG A 187 8.75 -1.70 3.53
N MET A 188 8.64 -0.98 2.40
CA MET A 188 7.58 -1.19 1.41
C MET A 188 8.06 -1.99 0.20
N LEU A 189 9.35 -2.31 0.06
CA LEU A 189 9.87 -2.98 -1.12
C LEU A 189 9.20 -4.36 -1.28
N GLU A 190 8.72 -4.62 -2.51
CA GLU A 190 8.08 -5.87 -2.92
C GLU A 190 6.78 -6.21 -2.19
N ALA A 191 6.18 -5.25 -1.47
CA ALA A 191 4.84 -5.42 -0.93
C ALA A 191 3.80 -5.38 -2.05
N ASP A 192 2.87 -6.33 -1.95
CA ASP A 192 1.63 -6.43 -2.71
C ASP A 192 0.57 -5.63 -1.95
N MET A 193 -0.08 -4.66 -2.61
CA MET A 193 -0.79 -3.56 -1.94
C MET A 193 -2.17 -3.26 -2.56
N TRP A 194 -3.12 -2.91 -1.69
CA TRP A 194 -4.43 -2.40 -2.09
C TRP A 194 -4.71 -1.07 -1.43
N PHE A 195 -5.25 -0.14 -2.22
CA PHE A 195 -5.73 1.16 -1.75
C PHE A 195 -7.24 1.23 -1.97
N GLY A 196 -7.95 1.91 -1.06
CA GLY A 196 -9.36 2.26 -1.22
C GLY A 196 -9.63 3.69 -0.79
N TRP A 197 -10.50 4.40 -1.52
CA TRP A 197 -10.90 5.78 -1.24
C TRP A 197 -12.32 6.04 -1.73
N TYR A 198 -12.94 7.12 -1.24
CA TYR A 198 -14.24 7.55 -1.70
C TYR A 198 -14.18 9.02 -2.13
N ALA A 199 -14.38 9.29 -3.41
CA ALA A 199 -14.41 10.67 -3.91
C ALA A 199 -15.79 10.98 -4.51
N GLU A 200 -16.45 12.05 -4.07
CA GLU A 200 -17.81 12.42 -4.52
C GLU A 200 -18.02 12.38 -6.05
N PRO A 201 -17.08 12.82 -6.91
CA PRO A 201 -17.29 12.81 -8.36
C PRO A 201 -17.29 11.41 -8.96
N THR A 202 -16.59 10.46 -8.35
CA THR A 202 -16.28 9.14 -8.92
C THR A 202 -16.83 7.97 -8.11
N GLY A 203 -17.28 8.21 -6.88
CA GLY A 203 -17.70 7.19 -5.93
C GLY A 203 -16.53 6.43 -5.31
N ALA A 204 -16.79 5.19 -4.92
CA ALA A 204 -15.79 4.27 -4.39
C ALA A 204 -14.73 3.96 -5.44
N GLY A 205 -13.46 4.10 -5.07
CA GLY A 205 -12.31 3.68 -5.85
C GLY A 205 -11.47 2.67 -5.07
N ALA A 206 -10.91 1.72 -5.80
CA ALA A 206 -9.91 0.81 -5.28
C ALA A 206 -8.76 0.71 -6.27
N LEU A 207 -7.58 0.36 -5.80
CA LEU A 207 -6.40 0.15 -6.63
C LEU A 207 -5.62 -1.05 -6.13
N ASP A 208 -5.29 -1.93 -7.08
CA ASP A 208 -4.31 -3.00 -6.91
C ASP A 208 -2.93 -2.51 -7.36
N ALA A 209 -1.95 -2.57 -6.48
CA ALA A 209 -0.66 -1.92 -6.63
C ALA A 209 0.48 -2.78 -6.10
N TYR A 210 1.68 -2.54 -6.63
CA TYR A 210 2.86 -3.24 -6.19
C TYR A 210 4.01 -2.27 -5.97
N SER A 211 4.67 -2.37 -4.82
CA SER A 211 5.76 -1.47 -4.48
C SER A 211 7.10 -1.96 -4.99
N VAL A 212 7.77 -1.12 -5.79
CA VAL A 212 9.06 -1.43 -6.42
C VAL A 212 10.26 -0.90 -5.64
N GLY A 213 10.04 -0.28 -4.48
CA GLY A 213 11.09 0.39 -3.71
C GLY A 213 10.78 0.50 -2.23
N ASP A 214 11.82 0.76 -1.42
CA ASP A 214 11.69 0.95 0.04
C ASP A 214 10.70 2.03 0.44
N PHE A 215 10.55 3.03 -0.42
CA PHE A 215 9.75 4.22 -0.23
C PHE A 215 8.76 4.42 -1.38
N GLY A 216 8.48 3.34 -2.11
CA GLY A 216 7.77 3.37 -3.38
C GLY A 216 8.71 3.64 -4.58
N PRO A 217 8.14 3.97 -5.75
CA PRO A 217 6.70 4.11 -5.99
C PRO A 217 5.96 2.77 -5.84
N HIS A 218 4.65 2.85 -5.66
CA HIS A 218 3.72 1.72 -5.67
C HIS A 218 2.69 1.92 -6.81
N PRO A 219 3.11 1.81 -8.07
CA PRO A 219 2.23 2.04 -9.21
C PRO A 219 1.18 0.91 -9.34
N PRO A 220 0.11 1.12 -10.12
CA PRO A 220 -0.90 0.08 -10.38
C PRO A 220 -0.25 -1.18 -10.94
N ASP A 221 -0.70 -2.35 -10.51
CA ASP A 221 -0.01 -3.60 -10.85
C ASP A 221 0.00 -3.90 -12.38
N VAL A 222 -1.09 -3.54 -13.06
CA VAL A 222 -1.21 -3.60 -14.52
C VAL A 222 -0.12 -2.78 -15.24
N THR A 223 0.35 -1.69 -14.63
CA THR A 223 1.46 -0.87 -15.17
C THR A 223 2.83 -1.49 -14.92
N LEU A 224 2.90 -2.63 -14.23
CA LEU A 224 4.09 -3.47 -14.05
C LEU A 224 4.00 -4.80 -14.78
N GLY A 225 2.86 -5.06 -15.45
CA GLY A 225 2.63 -6.21 -16.33
C GLY A 225 1.90 -7.36 -15.64
N GLY A 226 1.42 -7.14 -14.42
CA GLY A 226 0.46 -8.01 -13.75
C GLY A 226 -0.97 -7.60 -14.09
N THR A 227 -1.89 -7.89 -13.18
CA THR A 227 -3.34 -7.76 -13.37
C THR A 227 -3.99 -7.24 -12.10
N SER A 228 -5.04 -6.43 -12.24
CA SER A 228 -5.87 -6.11 -11.07
C SER A 228 -6.60 -7.39 -10.63
N ASN A 229 -6.37 -7.84 -9.40
CA ASN A 229 -6.91 -9.08 -8.84
C ASN A 229 -7.94 -8.87 -7.73
N ILE A 230 -8.37 -7.63 -7.53
CA ILE A 230 -9.60 -7.28 -6.81
C ILE A 230 -10.81 -7.86 -7.56
N LEU A 231 -11.55 -8.75 -6.90
CA LEU A 231 -12.74 -9.42 -7.42
C LEU A 231 -14.03 -8.63 -7.14
N GLU A 232 -14.10 -8.03 -5.96
CA GLU A 232 -15.18 -7.16 -5.51
C GLU A 232 -14.58 -6.09 -4.62
N TYR A 233 -15.14 -4.88 -4.63
CA TYR A 233 -14.79 -3.86 -3.68
C TYR A 233 -15.92 -2.86 -3.47
N ASN A 234 -15.87 -2.19 -2.32
CA ASN A 234 -16.65 -0.98 -2.08
C ASN A 234 -15.96 -0.11 -1.03
N VAL A 235 -16.29 1.18 -1.04
CA VAL A 235 -15.78 2.14 -0.07
C VAL A 235 -16.92 2.99 0.43
N GLY A 236 -17.07 3.04 1.76
CA GLY A 236 -17.95 3.97 2.44
C GLY A 236 -17.14 5.03 3.18
N GLU A 237 -17.65 6.26 3.23
CA GLU A 237 -17.08 7.29 4.08
C GLU A 237 -18.19 7.91 4.94
N ALA A 238 -18.01 7.86 6.25
CA ALA A 238 -18.96 8.40 7.20
C ALA A 238 -18.28 8.77 8.52
N SER A 239 -18.64 9.94 9.04
CA SER A 239 -18.24 10.37 10.40
C SER A 239 -16.72 10.46 10.62
N GLY A 240 -15.94 10.92 9.64
CA GLY A 240 -14.49 11.02 9.79
C GLY A 240 -13.75 9.70 9.60
N ARG A 241 -14.40 8.72 8.96
CA ARG A 241 -13.86 7.37 8.75
C ARG A 241 -14.12 6.89 7.33
N THR A 242 -13.09 6.29 6.75
CA THR A 242 -13.15 5.56 5.50
C THR A 242 -13.18 4.06 5.82
N THR A 243 -14.16 3.37 5.23
CA THR A 243 -14.31 1.92 5.26
C THR A 243 -14.05 1.38 3.87
N PHE A 244 -13.00 0.58 3.69
CA PHE A 244 -12.68 -0.07 2.42
C PHE A 244 -12.82 -1.59 2.56
N GLU A 245 -13.69 -2.19 1.75
CA GLU A 245 -13.90 -3.62 1.69
C GLU A 245 -13.51 -4.15 0.32
N PHE A 246 -12.84 -5.30 0.28
CA PHE A 246 -12.49 -5.95 -0.98
C PHE A 246 -12.29 -7.47 -0.85
N VAL A 247 -12.38 -8.14 -1.99
CA VAL A 247 -12.19 -9.59 -2.12
C VAL A 247 -11.09 -9.87 -3.14
N ARG A 248 -10.20 -10.81 -2.84
CA ARG A 248 -9.24 -11.37 -3.80
C ARG A 248 -9.07 -12.88 -3.60
N ARG A 249 -8.55 -13.57 -4.61
CA ARG A 249 -8.12 -14.96 -4.43
C ARG A 249 -6.93 -15.03 -3.49
N LEU A 250 -6.83 -16.11 -2.72
CA LEU A 250 -5.64 -16.43 -1.92
C LEU A 250 -4.40 -16.58 -2.82
N ASP A 251 -4.55 -17.21 -3.98
CA ASP A 251 -3.51 -17.34 -5.00
C ASP A 251 -4.08 -16.87 -6.34
N THR A 252 -3.52 -15.79 -6.87
CA THR A 252 -3.97 -15.17 -8.12
C THR A 252 -3.22 -15.72 -9.32
N GLY A 253 -2.06 -16.35 -9.11
CA GLY A 253 -1.13 -16.76 -10.16
C GLY A 253 -0.43 -15.59 -10.86
N ASP A 254 -0.63 -14.35 -10.40
CA ASP A 254 0.09 -13.17 -10.86
C ASP A 254 1.52 -13.16 -10.31
N ASN A 255 2.48 -12.64 -11.08
CA ASN A 255 3.87 -12.59 -10.67
C ASN A 255 4.22 -11.39 -9.77
N ARG A 256 3.26 -10.49 -9.55
CA ARG A 256 3.39 -9.35 -8.62
C ARG A 256 2.66 -9.57 -7.31
N ASP A 257 1.69 -10.46 -7.31
CA ASP A 257 0.93 -10.79 -6.12
C ASP A 257 1.66 -11.77 -5.21
N LYS A 258 1.41 -11.63 -3.91
CA LYS A 258 1.83 -12.59 -2.90
C LYS A 258 0.68 -13.54 -2.61
N ALA A 259 0.92 -14.84 -2.78
CA ALA A 259 -0.03 -15.85 -2.34
C ALA A 259 -0.26 -15.72 -0.83
N LEU A 260 -1.51 -15.51 -0.43
CA LEU A 260 -1.94 -15.54 0.96
C LEU A 260 -2.11 -16.99 1.40
N PRO A 261 -1.57 -17.39 2.56
CA PRO A 261 -1.86 -18.69 3.11
C PRO A 261 -3.30 -18.73 3.65
N SER A 262 -3.91 -19.92 3.71
CA SER A 262 -5.22 -20.09 4.38
C SER A 262 -5.11 -20.11 5.91
N GLU A 263 -3.91 -20.36 6.44
CA GLU A 263 -3.57 -20.40 7.86
C GLU A 263 -2.11 -19.93 8.04
N GLY A 264 -1.79 -19.32 9.17
CA GLY A 264 -0.47 -18.80 9.51
C GLY A 264 -0.37 -17.28 9.42
N ALA A 265 0.80 -16.79 9.79
CA ALA A 265 1.06 -15.36 9.90
C ALA A 265 1.35 -14.73 8.53
N VAL A 266 0.77 -13.54 8.33
CA VAL A 266 1.06 -12.64 7.21
C VAL A 266 1.57 -11.32 7.77
N THR A 267 2.73 -10.88 7.31
CA THR A 267 3.29 -9.57 7.62
C THR A 267 2.56 -8.52 6.82
N ILE A 268 2.14 -7.44 7.49
CA ILE A 268 1.42 -6.34 6.87
C ILE A 268 2.16 -5.00 7.06
N VAL A 269 1.95 -4.12 6.09
CA VAL A 269 2.11 -2.67 6.20
C VAL A 269 0.75 -2.03 5.99
N TRP A 270 0.48 -0.93 6.66
CA TRP A 270 -0.79 -0.23 6.52
C TRP A 270 -0.56 1.28 6.52
N ALA A 271 -1.44 2.00 5.86
CA ALA A 271 -1.35 3.45 5.77
C ALA A 271 -2.71 4.12 5.54
N THR A 272 -2.79 5.41 5.90
CA THR A 272 -3.95 6.27 5.64
C THR A 272 -3.48 7.66 5.24
N SER A 273 -4.32 8.37 4.49
CA SER A 273 -4.10 9.75 4.06
C SER A 273 -5.41 10.54 4.11
N ILE A 274 -5.32 11.85 4.35
CA ILE A 274 -6.46 12.77 4.25
C ILE A 274 -6.83 13.15 2.80
N SER A 275 -6.14 12.58 1.82
CA SER A 275 -6.34 12.83 0.40
C SER A 275 -6.95 11.60 -0.25
N ASP A 276 -7.87 11.78 -1.19
CA ASP A 276 -8.39 10.68 -2.04
C ASP A 276 -7.41 10.27 -3.14
N VAL A 277 -6.40 11.11 -3.41
CA VAL A 277 -5.38 10.81 -4.42
C VAL A 277 -4.39 9.81 -3.83
N TYR A 278 -4.47 8.55 -4.25
CA TYR A 278 -3.64 7.43 -3.75
C TYR A 278 -2.12 7.68 -3.83
N SER A 279 -1.68 8.47 -4.81
CA SER A 279 -0.26 8.81 -5.01
C SER A 279 0.24 9.91 -4.07
N VAL A 280 -0.66 10.59 -3.35
CA VAL A 280 -0.29 11.50 -2.26
C VAL A 280 0.20 10.68 -1.08
N LYS A 281 1.38 11.03 -0.57
CA LYS A 281 2.01 10.38 0.57
C LYS A 281 1.05 10.28 1.77
N HIS A 282 1.02 9.11 2.40
CA HIS A 282 0.30 8.84 3.65
C HIS A 282 0.64 9.83 4.78
N ASP A 283 -0.35 10.10 5.64
CA ASP A 283 -0.19 10.86 6.88
C ASP A 283 0.18 9.96 8.05
N ILE A 284 -0.53 8.83 8.18
CA ILE A 284 -0.34 7.84 9.26
C ILE A 284 -0.05 6.48 8.61
N LYS A 285 0.86 5.73 9.22
CA LYS A 285 1.26 4.40 8.76
C LYS A 285 1.74 3.53 9.91
N GLY A 286 1.82 2.24 9.65
CA GLY A 286 2.48 1.29 10.52
C GLY A 286 2.73 -0.03 9.81
N THR A 287 3.19 -0.99 10.60
CA THR A 287 3.43 -2.37 10.23
C THR A 287 2.79 -3.27 11.27
N GLY A 288 2.64 -4.55 10.96
CA GLY A 288 2.15 -5.53 11.91
C GLY A 288 2.13 -6.93 11.31
N SER A 289 1.46 -7.84 11.98
CA SER A 289 1.16 -9.17 11.45
C SER A 289 -0.26 -9.56 11.81
N ILE A 290 -0.89 -10.34 10.94
CA ILE A 290 -2.18 -10.99 11.19
C ILE A 290 -2.04 -12.50 11.04
N LEU A 291 -2.95 -13.26 11.64
CA LEU A 291 -3.13 -14.68 11.37
C LEU A 291 -4.31 -14.89 10.44
N MET A 292 -4.12 -15.61 9.34
CA MET A 292 -5.19 -15.79 8.35
C MET A 292 -6.38 -16.57 8.91
N GLU A 293 -6.14 -17.50 9.83
CA GLU A 293 -7.13 -18.25 10.61
C GLU A 293 -7.75 -17.45 11.77
N GLY A 294 -7.22 -16.27 12.08
CA GLY A 294 -7.62 -15.47 13.24
C GLY A 294 -6.77 -15.71 14.48
N GLY A 295 -6.96 -14.85 15.49
CA GLY A 295 -6.18 -14.86 16.73
C GLY A 295 -4.84 -14.12 16.64
N ALA A 296 -4.14 -14.03 17.76
CA ALA A 296 -2.80 -13.45 17.80
C ALA A 296 -1.74 -14.45 17.33
N PRO A 297 -0.67 -14.02 16.62
CA PRO A 297 0.37 -14.91 16.08
C PRO A 297 0.84 -15.92 17.12
N PRO A 298 0.91 -17.24 16.81
CA PRO A 298 1.44 -18.18 17.76
C PRO A 298 2.92 -17.82 17.98
N PRO A 299 3.37 -17.70 19.24
CA PRO A 299 4.78 -17.51 19.50
C PRO A 299 5.56 -18.69 18.91
N PRO A 300 6.83 -18.51 18.51
CA PRO A 300 7.67 -19.64 18.14
C PRO A 300 7.57 -20.69 19.26
N GLY A 301 7.07 -21.88 18.90
CA GLY A 301 6.75 -22.93 19.86
C GLY A 301 7.93 -23.23 20.78
N GLY A 302 7.63 -23.49 22.04
CA GLY A 302 8.64 -23.74 23.07
C GLY A 302 9.64 -24.83 22.68
N GLY A 303 10.93 -24.48 22.64
CA GLY A 303 12.03 -25.42 22.43
C GLY A 303 12.25 -26.35 23.63
N GLU A 304 13.31 -27.16 23.58
CA GLU A 304 13.68 -28.06 24.67
C GLU A 304 13.87 -27.28 25.99
N GLY A 305 12.98 -27.52 26.96
CA GLY A 305 12.99 -26.86 28.26
C GLY A 305 12.21 -25.53 28.37
N ILE A 306 11.30 -25.22 27.43
CA ILE A 306 10.38 -24.07 27.52
C ILE A 306 8.95 -24.57 27.29
N ASP A 307 8.29 -25.08 28.33
CA ASP A 307 6.98 -25.74 28.23
C ASP A 307 5.84 -25.03 29.00
N GLY A 308 6.13 -23.84 29.55
CA GLY A 308 5.20 -23.06 30.35
C GLY A 308 5.09 -23.49 31.81
N VAL A 309 5.86 -24.50 32.25
CA VAL A 309 5.90 -24.95 33.64
C VAL A 309 7.30 -24.74 34.21
N VAL A 310 7.42 -23.85 35.21
CA VAL A 310 8.72 -23.64 35.87
C VAL A 310 8.99 -24.73 36.92
N GLU A 311 9.88 -25.65 36.62
CA GLU A 311 10.34 -26.73 37.51
C GLU A 311 11.54 -26.34 38.38
N ASP A 312 11.80 -27.11 39.44
CA ASP A 312 12.95 -26.88 40.32
C ASP A 312 14.25 -27.23 39.59
N GLY A 313 15.18 -26.27 39.55
CA GLY A 313 16.46 -26.41 38.84
C GLY A 313 16.41 -26.19 37.32
N GLU A 314 15.26 -25.79 36.76
CA GLU A 314 15.14 -25.48 35.32
C GLU A 314 15.89 -24.19 34.94
N TYR A 315 15.91 -23.20 35.84
CA TYR A 315 16.61 -21.92 35.70
C TYR A 315 17.68 -21.78 36.79
N ASP A 316 18.79 -21.13 36.44
CA ASP A 316 19.92 -20.92 37.36
C ASP A 316 19.61 -19.87 38.43
N PHE A 317 18.79 -18.88 38.07
CA PHE A 317 18.53 -17.71 38.88
C PHE A 317 17.05 -17.32 38.89
N ASP A 318 16.62 -16.70 39.99
CA ASP A 318 15.31 -16.08 40.10
C ASP A 318 15.32 -14.81 40.95
N ALA A 319 14.35 -13.93 40.71
CA ALA A 319 14.10 -12.71 41.46
C ALA A 319 12.60 -12.57 41.75
N ARG A 320 12.28 -11.98 42.91
CA ARG A 320 10.90 -11.80 43.38
C ARG A 320 10.59 -10.32 43.53
N PHE A 321 9.46 -9.92 42.99
CA PHE A 321 8.93 -8.57 43.00
C PHE A 321 7.49 -8.58 43.52
N ALA A 322 6.93 -7.40 43.82
CA ALA A 322 5.55 -7.26 44.30
C ALA A 322 5.19 -8.21 45.46
N GLY A 323 6.08 -8.34 46.46
CA GLY A 323 5.84 -9.24 47.60
C GLY A 323 5.86 -10.74 47.27
N GLY A 324 6.35 -11.12 46.07
CA GLY A 324 6.38 -12.50 45.58
C GLY A 324 5.27 -12.85 44.59
N ASP A 325 4.36 -11.92 44.31
CA ASP A 325 3.29 -12.12 43.32
C ASP A 325 3.78 -11.97 41.88
N TYR A 326 5.01 -11.51 41.68
CA TYR A 326 5.70 -11.51 40.38
C TYR A 326 7.10 -12.10 40.57
N ARG A 327 7.41 -13.18 39.84
CA ARG A 327 8.69 -13.88 39.89
C ARG A 327 9.28 -14.00 38.49
N LEU A 328 10.52 -13.57 38.34
CA LEU A 328 11.30 -13.67 37.12
C LEU A 328 12.35 -14.76 37.32
N TYR A 329 12.50 -15.65 36.35
CA TYR A 329 13.51 -16.70 36.31
C TYR A 329 14.34 -16.53 35.06
N TRP A 330 15.64 -16.82 35.12
CA TRP A 330 16.48 -16.78 33.94
C TRP A 330 17.68 -17.72 34.01
N LYS A 331 18.16 -18.11 32.84
CA LYS A 331 19.46 -18.76 32.63
C LYS A 331 20.06 -18.30 31.31
N VAL A 332 21.38 -18.38 31.20
CA VAL A 332 22.09 -18.06 29.96
C VAL A 332 22.61 -19.35 29.36
N VAL A 333 22.21 -19.64 28.13
CA VAL A 333 22.56 -20.86 27.40
C VAL A 333 23.28 -20.48 26.12
N GLY A 334 24.62 -20.58 26.12
CA GLY A 334 25.41 -20.07 25.01
C GLY A 334 25.28 -18.55 24.90
N ASP A 335 24.80 -18.09 23.75
CA ASP A 335 24.51 -16.67 23.48
C ASP A 335 23.03 -16.31 23.76
N ASP A 336 22.21 -17.27 24.18
CA ASP A 336 20.77 -17.08 24.41
C ASP A 336 20.46 -16.79 25.88
N LEU A 337 19.53 -15.86 26.11
CA LEU A 337 18.91 -15.62 27.40
C LEU A 337 17.53 -16.31 27.45
N GLN A 338 17.36 -17.30 28.32
CA GLN A 338 16.06 -17.93 28.56
C GLN A 338 15.42 -17.33 29.81
N ILE A 339 14.15 -16.94 29.69
CA ILE A 339 13.39 -16.24 30.74
C ILE A 339 12.05 -16.96 30.97
N ALA A 340 11.64 -17.07 32.22
CA ALA A 340 10.25 -17.35 32.59
C ALA A 340 9.71 -16.28 33.54
N ILE A 341 8.44 -15.90 33.35
CA ILE A 341 7.72 -14.98 34.21
C ILE A 341 6.56 -15.72 34.83
N ARG A 342 6.46 -15.67 36.17
CA ARG A 342 5.33 -16.22 36.92
C ARG A 342 4.70 -15.13 37.76
N ALA A 343 3.44 -14.82 37.48
CA ALA A 343 2.68 -13.84 38.25
C ALA A 343 1.32 -14.38 38.71
N ARG A 344 0.75 -13.78 39.77
CA ARG A 344 -0.62 -14.09 40.21
C ARG A 344 -1.63 -13.26 39.42
N THR A 345 -1.96 -13.71 38.22
CA THR A 345 -2.91 -13.06 37.31
C THR A 345 -3.61 -14.10 36.43
N GLU A 346 -4.82 -13.78 35.98
CA GLU A 346 -5.53 -14.50 34.89
C GLU A 346 -5.43 -13.73 33.56
N GLY A 347 -4.84 -12.53 33.57
CA GLY A 347 -4.60 -11.73 32.38
C GLY A 347 -3.18 -11.89 31.84
N TRP A 348 -2.61 -10.78 31.37
CA TRP A 348 -1.27 -10.72 30.78
C TRP A 348 -0.18 -10.53 31.83
N VAL A 349 1.05 -10.90 31.43
CA VAL A 349 2.32 -10.56 32.10
C VAL A 349 3.21 -9.81 31.10
N SER A 350 4.14 -9.00 31.60
CA SER A 350 5.07 -8.28 30.73
C SER A 350 6.44 -8.09 31.35
N LEU A 351 7.47 -7.99 30.51
CA LEU A 351 8.82 -7.58 30.87
C LEU A 351 9.25 -6.41 29.98
N GLY A 352 9.83 -5.36 30.59
CA GLY A 352 10.51 -4.29 29.87
C GLY A 352 12.01 -4.35 30.13
N ILE A 353 12.82 -4.30 29.08
CA ILE A 353 14.27 -4.44 29.08
C ILE A 353 14.90 -3.08 28.73
N ASP A 354 15.94 -2.70 29.49
CA ASP A 354 16.72 -1.48 29.31
C ASP A 354 15.93 -0.14 29.21
N PRO A 355 15.00 0.17 30.14
CA PRO A 355 14.26 1.43 30.12
C PRO A 355 15.16 2.65 30.40
N GLU A 356 14.85 3.77 29.74
CA GLU A 356 15.47 5.08 29.99
C GLU A 356 14.76 5.86 31.12
N ASP A 357 13.42 5.94 31.06
CA ASP A 357 12.58 6.57 32.08
C ASP A 357 11.26 5.82 32.26
N ARG A 358 11.13 5.12 33.40
CA ARG A 358 10.04 4.17 33.68
C ARG A 358 9.94 3.07 32.64
N MET A 359 9.01 3.20 31.69
CA MET A 359 8.86 2.28 30.56
C MET A 359 9.47 2.87 29.30
N GLN A 360 9.65 4.19 29.19
CA GLN A 360 10.15 4.82 27.98
C GLN A 360 11.51 4.25 27.58
N GLY A 361 11.65 3.90 26.31
CA GLY A 361 12.86 3.33 25.76
C GLY A 361 13.01 1.83 25.97
N ALA A 362 12.08 1.19 26.69
CA ALA A 362 12.17 -0.24 26.94
C ALA A 362 11.77 -1.07 25.70
N ASP A 363 12.55 -2.12 25.47
CA ASP A 363 12.15 -3.29 24.69
C ASP A 363 11.18 -4.12 25.54
N MET A 364 9.95 -4.31 25.05
CA MET A 364 8.81 -4.82 25.81
C MET A 364 8.36 -6.17 25.26
N VAL A 365 8.34 -7.18 26.11
CA VAL A 365 7.68 -8.46 25.84
C VAL A 365 6.43 -8.56 26.69
N ILE A 366 5.26 -8.69 26.07
CA ILE A 366 3.96 -8.85 26.75
C ILE A 366 3.38 -10.21 26.35
N GLY A 367 2.91 -11.02 27.30
CA GLY A 367 2.37 -12.34 27.02
C GLY A 367 1.12 -12.69 27.81
N TRP A 368 0.24 -13.49 27.23
CA TRP A 368 -0.99 -14.02 27.85
C TRP A 368 -1.30 -15.41 27.31
N VAL A 369 -2.38 -16.02 27.81
CA VAL A 369 -2.90 -17.30 27.30
C VAL A 369 -4.34 -17.06 26.84
N GLU A 370 -4.61 -17.40 25.59
CA GLU A 370 -5.92 -17.31 24.95
C GLU A 370 -6.37 -18.72 24.55
N ASP A 371 -7.48 -19.19 25.14
CA ASP A 371 -8.03 -20.53 24.93
C ASP A 371 -7.04 -21.71 25.06
N GLY A 372 -6.06 -21.55 25.96
CA GLY A 372 -5.02 -22.55 26.22
C GLY A 372 -3.80 -22.44 25.29
N THR A 373 -3.81 -21.50 24.35
CA THR A 373 -2.69 -21.18 23.46
C THR A 373 -1.92 -19.98 24.00
N PRO A 374 -0.59 -20.05 24.16
CA PRO A 374 0.20 -18.91 24.57
C PRO A 374 0.23 -17.86 23.45
N VAL A 375 0.19 -16.58 23.84
CA VAL A 375 0.34 -15.43 22.95
C VAL A 375 1.46 -14.55 23.49
N VAL A 376 2.30 -14.03 22.58
CA VAL A 376 3.37 -13.07 22.91
C VAL A 376 3.30 -11.90 21.94
N HIS A 377 3.50 -10.71 22.47
CA HIS A 377 3.54 -9.45 21.79
C HIS A 377 4.88 -8.78 22.07
N ASP A 378 5.69 -8.66 21.02
CA ASP A 378 6.96 -7.95 21.00
C ASP A 378 6.69 -6.48 20.68
N ALA A 379 7.16 -5.56 21.53
CA ALA A 379 6.75 -4.17 21.55
C ALA A 379 7.87 -3.23 21.99
N TYR A 380 7.74 -1.95 21.67
CA TYR A 380 8.66 -0.92 22.13
C TYR A 380 7.92 0.19 22.87
N ALA A 381 8.37 0.55 24.06
CA ALA A 381 7.72 1.58 24.87
C ALA A 381 8.18 2.98 24.48
N THR A 382 7.27 3.78 23.92
CA THR A 382 7.56 5.14 23.42
C THR A 382 7.42 6.23 24.49
N GLY A 383 6.90 5.89 25.67
CA GLY A 383 6.71 6.85 26.77
C GLY A 383 6.70 6.20 28.15
N PRO A 384 6.74 7.01 29.24
CA PRO A 384 6.98 6.51 30.60
C PRO A 384 5.90 5.58 31.16
N THR A 385 4.74 5.48 30.51
CA THR A 385 3.62 4.59 30.86
C THR A 385 2.99 3.95 29.61
N GLY A 386 3.76 3.88 28.52
CA GLY A 386 3.26 3.58 27.17
C GLY A 386 3.12 4.84 26.29
N PRO A 387 2.61 4.70 25.05
CA PRO A 387 2.10 3.46 24.45
C PRO A 387 3.19 2.42 24.12
N HIS A 388 2.77 1.17 23.91
CA HIS A 388 3.61 -0.01 23.59
C HIS A 388 3.26 -0.56 22.19
N PRO A 389 3.53 0.19 21.10
CA PRO A 389 3.36 -0.34 19.75
C PRO A 389 4.21 -1.59 19.51
N PRO A 390 3.79 -2.49 18.59
CA PRO A 390 4.61 -3.63 18.17
C PRO A 390 6.02 -3.19 17.75
N ASP A 391 7.03 -3.95 18.17
CA ASP A 391 8.40 -3.73 17.70
C ASP A 391 8.54 -4.41 16.33
N VAL A 392 9.02 -3.64 15.37
CA VAL A 392 9.16 -4.03 13.98
C VAL A 392 10.59 -3.68 13.58
N GLY A 393 11.42 -4.72 13.43
CA GLY A 393 12.86 -4.62 13.23
C GLY A 393 13.33 -3.71 12.09
#